data_AF-A0A956I7S5-F1
#
_entry.id   AF-A0A956I7S5-F1
#
_cell.length_a   1.000
_cell.length_b   1.000
_cell.length_c   1.000
_cell.angle_alpha   90.00
_cell.angle_beta   90.00
_cell.angle_gamma   90.00
#
_symmetry.space_group_name_H-M   'P 1'
#
loop_
_entity.id
_entity.type
_entity.pdbx_description
1 polymer ?
#
loop_
_entity_poly.entity_id
_entity_poly.type
_entity_poly.pdbx_seq_one_letter_code
_entity_poly.pdbx_strand_id
1 'polypeptide(L)'
;MSEASNQKRRVMGGIDLAAGALLLVGTWIFLPVRWAPADVVGTVLGLGFVTAGGLLFTGHARATKVAKTVAAVALAVGLLLVAALAYTAGSLRGMYGPVGQGGSVILFVAALLFVPYLVVFPAAQLYALLPREAKEST
;
A
#
# COMPACT_ATOMS: atom_id res chain seq x y z
N MET A 1 -11.74 -4.08 -26.95
CA MET A 1 -11.04 -3.37 -25.86
C MET A 1 -10.21 -2.27 -26.49
N SER A 2 -10.44 -1.00 -26.18
CA SER A 2 -9.64 0.11 -26.73
C SER A 2 -8.17 -0.02 -26.27
N GLU A 3 -7.21 0.31 -27.13
CA GLU A 3 -5.76 0.27 -26.78
C GLU A 3 -5.46 1.01 -25.46
N ALA A 4 -6.12 2.15 -25.24
CA ALA A 4 -5.97 2.95 -24.02
C ALA A 4 -6.32 2.16 -22.74
N SER A 5 -7.32 1.28 -22.80
CA SER A 5 -7.70 0.42 -21.66
C SER A 5 -6.66 -0.67 -21.38
N ASN A 6 -5.97 -1.15 -22.42
CA ASN A 6 -4.93 -2.17 -22.30
C ASN A 6 -3.63 -1.57 -21.77
N GLN A 7 -3.25 -0.39 -22.27
CA GLN A 7 -2.11 0.38 -21.78
C GLN A 7 -2.26 0.72 -20.29
N LYS A 8 -3.43 1.22 -19.86
CA LYS A 8 -3.71 1.53 -18.45
C LYS A 8 -3.57 0.30 -17.54
N ARG A 9 -4.04 -0.87 -17.98
CA ARG A 9 -3.88 -2.14 -17.22
C ARG A 9 -2.41 -2.53 -17.07
N ARG A 10 -1.61 -2.41 -18.13
CA ARG A 10 -0.17 -2.72 -18.09
C ARG A 10 0.62 -1.78 -17.20
N VAL A 11 0.33 -0.47 -17.27
CA VAL A 11 0.95 0.52 -16.37
C VAL A 11 0.62 0.19 -14.91
N MET A 12 -0.66 -0.04 -14.61
CA MET A 12 -1.07 -0.40 -13.26
C MET A 12 -0.43 -1.71 -12.79
N GLY A 13 -0.38 -2.72 -13.66
CA GLY A 13 0.28 -3.99 -13.37
C GLY A 13 1.78 -3.82 -13.10
N GLY A 14 2.45 -2.93 -13.85
CA GLY A 14 3.86 -2.58 -13.62
C GLY A 14 4.09 -1.95 -12.26
N ILE A 15 3.20 -1.03 -11.85
CA ILE A 15 3.29 -0.38 -10.54
C ILE A 15 3.02 -1.40 -9.41
N ASP A 16 2.03 -2.29 -9.57
CA ASP A 16 1.75 -3.36 -8.61
C ASP A 16 2.95 -4.31 -8.46
N LEU A 17 3.59 -4.71 -9.56
CA LEU A 17 4.80 -5.54 -9.49
C LEU A 17 5.94 -4.81 -8.77
N ALA A 18 6.16 -3.54 -9.08
CA ALA A 18 7.22 -2.74 -8.44
C ALA A 18 6.95 -2.56 -6.94
N ALA A 19 5.72 -2.24 -6.55
CA ALA A 19 5.31 -2.09 -5.16
C ALA A 19 5.44 -3.42 -4.40
N GLY A 20 4.99 -4.53 -5.01
CA GLY A 20 5.09 -5.86 -4.43
C GLY A 20 6.54 -6.31 -4.25
N ALA A 21 7.38 -6.11 -5.25
CA ALA A 21 8.81 -6.41 -5.17
C ALA A 21 9.50 -5.56 -4.10
N LEU A 22 9.20 -4.26 -4.03
CA LEU A 22 9.75 -3.35 -3.04
C LEU A 22 9.33 -3.76 -1.61
N LEU A 23 8.08 -4.16 -1.41
CA LEU A 23 7.63 -4.68 -0.11
C LEU A 23 8.35 -5.97 0.28
N LEU A 24 8.49 -6.93 -0.65
CA LEU A 24 9.15 -8.20 -0.37
C LEU A 24 10.64 -8.00 -0.08
N VAL A 25 11.34 -7.22 -0.91
CA VAL A 25 12.75 -6.89 -0.72
C VAL A 25 12.95 -6.07 0.55
N GLY A 26 12.11 -5.06 0.78
CA GLY A 26 12.10 -4.27 2.02
C GLY A 26 11.97 -5.16 3.25
N THR A 27 10.98 -6.05 3.24
CA THR A 27 10.69 -6.98 4.34
C THR A 27 11.85 -7.93 4.59
N TRP A 28 12.37 -8.59 3.56
CA TRP A 28 13.31 -9.69 3.73
C TRP A 28 14.79 -9.27 3.70
N ILE A 29 15.14 -8.12 3.13
CA ILE A 29 16.55 -7.68 3.02
C ILE A 29 16.86 -6.51 3.96
N PHE A 30 15.97 -5.53 4.07
CA PHE A 30 16.29 -4.27 4.74
C PHE A 30 15.82 -4.18 6.20
N LEU A 31 14.87 -5.00 6.65
CA LEU A 31 14.48 -5.04 8.07
C LEU A 31 15.57 -5.70 8.92
N PRO A 32 16.23 -4.95 9.84
CA PRO A 32 17.29 -5.50 10.68
C PRO A 32 16.73 -6.37 11.81
N VAL A 33 15.52 -6.08 12.28
CA VAL A 33 14.84 -6.81 13.35
C VAL A 33 13.72 -7.64 12.74
N ARG A 34 13.75 -8.95 13.00
CA ARG A 34 12.71 -9.90 12.58
C ARG A 34 11.60 -9.91 13.60
N TRP A 35 10.40 -9.55 13.15
CA TRP A 35 9.21 -9.53 13.97
C TRP A 35 8.05 -10.09 13.16
N ALA A 36 7.61 -11.30 13.55
CA ALA A 36 6.69 -12.10 12.75
C ALA A 36 5.43 -11.36 12.28
N PRO A 37 4.76 -10.51 13.08
CA PRO A 37 3.61 -9.75 12.59
C PRO A 37 3.94 -8.81 11.43
N ALA A 38 5.04 -8.06 11.48
CA ALA A 38 5.46 -7.21 10.36
C ALA A 38 5.91 -8.03 9.15
N ASP A 39 6.66 -9.12 9.39
CA ASP A 39 7.14 -10.00 8.31
C ASP A 39 5.97 -10.64 7.55
N VAL A 40 4.96 -11.14 8.27
CA VAL A 40 3.75 -11.75 7.68
C VAL A 40 2.95 -10.71 6.91
N VAL A 41 2.67 -9.55 7.50
CA VAL A 41 1.88 -8.50 6.82
C VAL A 41 2.60 -8.00 5.57
N GLY A 42 3.90 -7.70 5.68
CA GLY A 42 4.73 -7.25 4.56
C GLY A 42 4.79 -8.28 3.44
N THR A 43 4.95 -9.56 3.79
CA THR A 43 5.01 -10.66 2.81
C THR A 43 3.66 -10.87 2.13
N VAL A 44 2.55 -10.92 2.87
CA VAL A 44 1.21 -11.13 2.31
C VAL A 44 0.82 -9.98 1.39
N LEU A 45 1.07 -8.73 1.79
CA LEU A 45 0.82 -7.57 0.93
C LEU A 45 1.73 -7.58 -0.31
N GLY A 46 3.02 -7.86 -0.13
CA GLY A 46 3.97 -7.96 -1.23
C GLY A 46 3.58 -9.01 -2.27
N LEU A 47 3.26 -10.23 -1.83
CA LEU A 47 2.75 -11.29 -2.70
C LEU A 47 1.41 -10.92 -3.34
N GLY A 48 0.52 -10.25 -2.61
CA GLY A 48 -0.75 -9.75 -3.12
C GLY A 48 -0.55 -8.80 -4.30
N PHE A 49 0.35 -7.82 -4.16
CA PHE A 49 0.68 -6.87 -5.22
C PHE A 49 1.36 -7.54 -6.41
N VAL A 50 2.33 -8.44 -6.17
CA VAL A 50 2.95 -9.22 -7.27
C VAL A 50 1.89 -10.03 -8.04
N THR A 51 0.98 -10.67 -7.32
CA THR A 51 -0.10 -11.46 -7.91
C THR A 51 -1.08 -10.58 -8.71
N ALA A 52 -1.49 -9.44 -8.15
CA ALA A 52 -2.34 -8.48 -8.83
C ALA A 52 -1.68 -7.94 -10.11
N GLY A 53 -0.40 -7.56 -10.03
CA GLY A 53 0.38 -7.09 -11.16
C GLY A 53 0.52 -8.13 -12.26
N GLY A 54 0.86 -9.37 -11.89
CA GLY A 54 0.94 -10.49 -12.82
C GLY A 54 -0.38 -10.76 -13.55
N LEU A 55 -1.49 -10.78 -12.82
CA LEU A 55 -2.83 -10.96 -13.41
C LEU A 55 -3.24 -9.80 -14.33
N LEU A 56 -2.86 -8.56 -14.00
CA LEU A 56 -3.12 -7.40 -14.85
C LEU A 56 -2.30 -7.46 -16.15
N PHE A 57 -1.05 -7.93 -16.09
CA PHE A 57 -0.21 -8.13 -17.28
C PHE A 57 -0.72 -9.25 -18.19
N THR A 58 -1.17 -10.37 -17.63
CA THR A 58 -1.75 -11.48 -18.40
C THR A 58 -3.18 -11.19 -18.87
N GLY A 59 -3.78 -10.08 -18.44
CA GLY A 59 -5.11 -9.65 -18.87
C GLY A 59 -6.25 -10.47 -18.28
N HIS A 60 -6.00 -11.28 -17.24
CA HIS A 60 -6.95 -12.24 -16.69
C HIS A 60 -8.30 -11.62 -16.31
N ALA A 61 -9.39 -12.36 -16.53
CA ALA A 61 -10.76 -11.94 -16.20
C ALA A 61 -10.97 -11.45 -14.75
N ARG A 62 -10.22 -11.99 -13.78
CA ARG A 62 -10.31 -11.62 -12.36
C ARG A 62 -9.30 -10.56 -11.93
N ALA A 63 -8.41 -10.11 -12.82
CA ALA A 63 -7.30 -9.22 -12.46
C ALA A 63 -7.76 -7.95 -11.73
N THR A 64 -8.81 -7.30 -12.24
CA THR A 64 -9.37 -6.08 -11.63
C THR A 64 -9.92 -6.34 -10.23
N LYS A 65 -10.57 -7.49 -10.01
CA LYS A 65 -11.13 -7.84 -8.69
C LYS A 65 -10.03 -8.10 -7.68
N VAL A 66 -8.97 -8.82 -8.08
CA VAL A 66 -7.81 -9.11 -7.22
C VAL A 66 -7.08 -7.81 -6.88
N ALA A 67 -6.76 -6.98 -7.88
CA ALA A 67 -6.10 -5.69 -7.68
C ALA A 67 -6.88 -4.77 -6.72
N LYS A 68 -8.21 -4.67 -6.87
CA LYS A 68 -9.06 -3.92 -5.93
C LYS A 68 -9.00 -4.48 -4.51
N THR A 69 -9.04 -5.81 -4.37
CA THR A 69 -9.04 -6.45 -3.05
C THR A 69 -7.71 -6.20 -2.34
N VAL A 70 -6.60 -6.40 -3.06
CA VAL A 70 -5.25 -6.13 -2.53
C VAL A 70 -5.09 -4.66 -2.17
N ALA A 71 -5.50 -3.73 -3.04
CA ALA A 71 -5.44 -2.30 -2.76
C ALA A 71 -6.31 -1.90 -1.55
N ALA A 72 -7.50 -2.49 -1.38
CA ALA A 72 -8.35 -2.23 -0.22
C ALA A 72 -7.72 -2.73 1.08
N VAL A 73 -7.15 -3.93 1.07
CA VAL A 73 -6.46 -4.48 2.24
C VAL A 73 -5.21 -3.65 2.56
N ALA A 74 -4.40 -3.31 1.55
CA ALA A 74 -3.23 -2.46 1.72
C ALA A 74 -3.59 -1.09 2.30
N LEU A 75 -4.66 -0.47 1.81
CA LEU A 75 -5.16 0.80 2.32
C LEU A 75 -5.60 0.69 3.79
N ALA A 76 -6.36 -0.35 4.14
CA ALA A 76 -6.80 -0.57 5.51
C ALA A 76 -5.61 -0.77 6.46
N VAL A 77 -4.64 -1.60 6.07
CA VAL A 77 -3.41 -1.83 6.85
C VAL A 77 -2.58 -0.54 6.96
N GLY A 78 -2.44 0.21 5.86
CA GLY A 78 -1.72 1.49 5.84
C GLY A 78 -2.32 2.53 6.79
N LEU A 79 -3.65 2.66 6.78
CA LEU A 79 -4.36 3.57 7.67
C LEU A 79 -4.19 3.16 9.14
N LEU A 80 -4.30 1.86 9.45
CA LEU A 80 -4.08 1.35 10.81
C LEU A 80 -2.64 1.60 11.28
N LEU A 81 -1.66 1.36 10.42
CA LEU A 81 -0.25 1.61 10.73
C LEU A 81 0.00 3.09 11.00
N VAL A 82 -0.45 3.98 10.11
CA VAL A 82 -0.27 5.43 10.26
C VAL A 82 -0.96 5.94 11.53
N ALA A 83 -2.17 5.47 11.82
CA ALA A 83 -2.88 5.81 13.05
C ALA A 83 -2.12 5.32 14.30
N ALA A 84 -1.61 4.10 14.29
CA ALA A 84 -0.83 3.54 15.39
C ALA A 84 0.48 4.33 15.61
N LEU A 85 1.18 4.71 14.54
CA LEU A 85 2.40 5.52 14.62
C LEU A 85 2.10 6.92 15.16
N ALA A 86 1.05 7.58 14.69
CA ALA A 86 0.63 8.90 15.18
C ALA A 86 0.24 8.86 16.66
N TYR A 87 -0.55 7.85 17.05
CA TYR A 87 -0.92 7.64 18.45
C TYR A 87 0.30 7.39 19.34
N THR A 88 1.22 6.54 18.90
CA THR A 88 2.44 6.22 19.66
C THR A 88 3.37 7.43 19.76
N ALA A 89 3.51 8.20 18.68
CA ALA A 89 4.30 9.43 18.68
C ALA A 89 3.75 10.45 19.70
N GLY A 90 2.42 10.65 19.72
CA GLY A 90 1.76 11.51 20.70
C GLY A 90 1.94 11.01 22.14
N SER A 91 1.75 9.70 22.34
CA SER A 91 1.86 9.05 23.65
C SER A 91 3.29 9.13 24.22
N LEU A 92 4.32 8.90 23.39
CA LEU A 92 5.72 9.02 23.80
C LEU A 92 6.05 10.44 24.26
N ARG A 93 5.63 11.44 23.50
CA ARG A 93 5.86 12.84 23.85
C ARG A 93 5.13 13.23 25.15
N GLY A 94 3.92 12.72 25.36
CA GLY A 94 3.12 12.99 26.56
C GLY A 94 3.70 12.34 27.82
N MET A 95 4.07 11.07 27.75
CA MET A 95 4.51 10.30 28.93
C MET A 95 5.97 10.58 29.32
N TYR A 96 6.86 10.78 28.36
CA TYR A 96 8.31 10.88 28.60
C TYR A 96 8.87 12.30 28.43
N GLY A 97 8.00 13.30 28.20
CA GLY A 97 8.40 14.71 28.09
C GLY A 97 9.53 14.94 27.08
N PRO A 98 10.61 15.66 27.44
CA PRO A 98 11.74 15.92 26.54
C PRO A 98 12.42 14.64 26.00
N VAL A 99 12.48 13.57 26.80
CA VAL A 99 13.11 12.30 26.39
C VAL A 99 12.29 11.60 25.28
N GLY A 100 10.97 11.67 25.37
CA GLY A 100 10.05 11.12 24.36
C GLY A 100 10.05 11.87 23.03
N GLN A 101 10.61 13.09 23.00
CA GLN A 101 10.57 13.94 21.82
C GLN A 101 11.33 13.32 20.64
N GLY A 102 12.52 12.76 20.89
CA GLY A 102 13.32 12.10 19.86
C GLY A 102 12.58 10.94 19.19
N GLY A 103 12.01 10.04 20.00
CA GLY A 103 11.23 8.90 19.49
C GLY A 103 9.99 9.35 18.73
N SER A 104 9.29 10.38 19.20
CA SER A 104 8.09 10.90 18.53
C SER A 104 8.38 11.46 17.13
N VAL A 105 9.52 12.14 16.94
CA VAL A 105 9.94 12.65 15.62
C VAL A 105 10.23 11.52 14.66
N ILE A 106 10.95 10.48 15.11
CA ILE A 106 11.25 9.31 14.27
C ILE A 106 9.95 8.61 13.82
N LEU A 107 9.02 8.38 14.75
CA LEU A 107 7.72 7.76 14.42
C LEU A 107 6.88 8.62 13.48
N PHE A 108 6.92 9.94 13.63
CA PHE A 108 6.22 10.86 12.74
C PHE A 108 6.82 10.83 11.32
N VAL A 109 8.15 10.87 11.19
CA VAL A 109 8.83 10.72 9.90
C VAL A 109 8.53 9.36 9.27
N ALA A 110 8.55 8.28 10.05
CA ALA A 110 8.18 6.96 9.58
C ALA A 110 6.74 6.92 9.06
N ALA A 111 5.79 7.53 9.77
CA ALA A 111 4.41 7.63 9.31
C ALA A 111 4.31 8.36 7.97
N LEU A 112 5.00 9.50 7.81
CA LEU A 112 5.05 10.24 6.55
C LEU A 112 5.65 9.42 5.39
N LEU A 113 6.66 8.59 5.66
CA LEU A 113 7.24 7.70 4.67
C LEU A 113 6.28 6.60 4.22
N PHE A 114 5.43 6.08 5.12
CA PHE A 114 4.45 5.04 4.77
C PHE A 114 3.23 5.57 4.01
N VAL A 115 2.81 6.82 4.25
CA VAL A 115 1.65 7.45 3.60
C VAL A 115 1.64 7.31 2.07
N PRO A 116 2.69 7.67 1.31
CA PRO A 116 2.65 7.59 -0.15
C PRO A 116 2.45 6.15 -0.66
N TYR A 117 3.04 5.16 0.01
CA TYR A 117 3.05 3.77 -0.46
C TYR A 117 1.86 2.94 0.01
N LEU A 118 1.40 3.13 1.25
CA LEU A 118 0.33 2.32 1.85
C LEU A 118 -1.03 3.03 1.91
N VAL A 119 -1.08 4.34 1.68
CA VAL A 119 -2.33 5.10 1.70
C VAL A 119 -2.62 5.71 0.34
N VAL A 120 -1.74 6.59 -0.16
CA VAL A 120 -1.99 7.35 -1.39
C VAL A 120 -2.06 6.41 -2.60
N PHE A 121 -1.07 5.53 -2.77
CA PHE A 121 -1.05 4.61 -3.91
C PHE A 121 -2.25 3.64 -3.93
N PRO A 122 -2.57 2.90 -2.85
CA PRO A 122 -3.72 2.00 -2.85
C PRO A 122 -5.07 2.73 -3.01
N ALA A 123 -5.22 3.93 -2.44
CA ALA A 123 -6.40 4.76 -2.65
C ALA A 123 -6.52 5.22 -4.11
N ALA A 124 -5.42 5.67 -4.72
CA ALA A 124 -5.39 6.06 -6.13
C ALA A 124 -5.71 4.88 -7.05
N GLN A 125 -5.19 3.69 -6.74
CA GLN A 125 -5.47 2.47 -7.49
C GLN A 125 -6.95 2.08 -7.40
N LEU A 126 -7.54 2.11 -6.20
CA LEU A 126 -8.97 1.88 -6.02
C LEU A 126 -9.79 2.88 -6.82
N TYR A 127 -9.51 4.18 -6.68
CA TYR A 127 -10.19 5.25 -7.41
C TYR A 127 -10.11 5.05 -8.93
N ALA A 128 -8.94 4.68 -9.44
CA ALA A 128 -8.72 4.45 -10.85
C ALA A 128 -9.43 3.19 -11.40
N LEU A 129 -9.79 2.24 -10.54
CA LEU A 129 -10.50 1.00 -10.88
C LEU A 129 -12.01 1.05 -10.57
N LEU A 130 -12.52 2.10 -9.92
CA LEU A 130 -13.96 2.25 -9.67
C LEU A 130 -14.74 2.28 -11.00
N PRO A 131 -15.94 1.66 -11.07
CA PRO A 131 -16.83 1.86 -12.20
C PRO A 131 -17.15 3.35 -12.29
N ARG A 132 -16.81 3.99 -13.40
CA ARG A 132 -17.33 5.33 -13.68
C ARG A 132 -18.75 5.11 -14.17
N GLU A 133 -19.74 5.60 -13.43
CA GLU A 133 -21.09 5.72 -13.96
C GLU A 133 -20.98 6.46 -15.30
N ALA A 134 -21.53 5.84 -16.34
CA ALA A 134 -21.74 6.52 -17.59
C ALA A 134 -22.63 7.72 -17.27
N LYS A 135 -22.06 8.93 -17.29
CA LYS A 135 -22.84 10.12 -17.57
C LYS A 135 -23.35 9.95 -19.00
N GLU A 136 -24.41 9.19 -19.16
CA GLU A 136 -25.24 9.23 -20.35
C GLU A 136 -25.85 10.64 -20.39
N SER A 137 -25.52 11.29 -21.48
CA SER A 137 -26.06 12.54 -22.00
C SER A 137 -27.57 12.65 -21.78
N THR A 138 -27.98 13.74 -21.15
CA THR A 138 -29.27 14.38 -21.47
C THR A 138 -29.01 15.44 -22.53
#